data_AF-Q2LEV1-F1
#
_entry.id   AF-Q2LEV1-F1
#
_cell.length_a   1.000
_cell.length_b   1.000
_cell.length_c   1.000
_cell.angle_alpha   90.00
_cell.angle_beta   90.00
_cell.angle_gamma   90.00
#
_symmetry.space_group_name_H-M   'P 1'
#
loop_
_entity.id
_entity.type
_entity.pdbx_description
1 polymer ?
#
loop_
_entity_poly.entity_id
_entity_poly.type
_entity_poly.pdbx_seq_one_letter_code
_entity_poly.pdbx_strand_id
1 'polypeptide(L)'
;MSTRRNRYGAAADRTKKVPKAPDASKARVRTEPIRVTLDLKPKQHAELKRWCNGAAVDTGLPEVALAPVLRILGELLTDPKDTSVAERVKEILTERAEQL
;
A
#
# COMPACT_ATOMS: atom_id res chain seq x y z
N MET A 1 42.74 50.52 33.45
CA MET A 1 42.66 49.07 33.18
C MET A 1 41.62 48.84 32.08
N SER A 2 42.04 48.43 30.88
CA SER A 2 41.15 48.30 29.72
C SER A 2 40.63 46.86 29.59
N THR A 3 39.36 46.65 29.92
CA THR A 3 38.70 45.34 29.77
C THR A 3 38.29 45.17 28.31
N ARG A 4 39.04 44.37 27.54
CA ARG A 4 38.64 43.94 26.19
C ARG A 4 37.39 43.07 26.29
N ARG A 5 36.23 43.62 25.92
CA ARG A 5 35.00 42.85 25.74
C ARG A 5 35.16 41.94 24.52
N ASN A 6 35.19 40.63 24.77
CA ASN A 6 35.29 39.58 23.77
C ASN A 6 33.99 39.56 22.93
N ARG A 7 34.05 40.09 21.69
CA ARG A 7 32.89 40.24 20.79
C ARG A 7 32.50 38.95 20.04
N TYR A 8 33.05 37.80 20.42
CA TYR A 8 32.83 36.53 19.73
C TYR A 8 31.79 35.60 20.39
N GLY A 9 31.34 35.91 21.62
CA GLY A 9 30.34 35.09 22.33
C GLY A 9 28.95 35.06 21.66
N ALA A 10 28.57 36.17 21.00
CA ALA A 10 27.24 36.30 20.38
C ALA A 10 27.06 35.48 19.09
N ALA A 11 28.15 34.95 18.51
CA ALA A 11 28.08 34.07 17.34
C ALA A 11 27.79 32.60 17.73
N ALA A 12 28.22 32.17 18.92
CA ALA A 12 28.05 30.80 19.40
C ALA A 12 26.61 30.49 19.84
N ASP A 13 25.86 31.50 20.32
CA ASP A 13 24.47 31.32 20.78
C ASP A 13 23.44 31.21 19.65
N ARG A 14 23.77 31.64 18.42
CA ARG A 14 22.85 31.54 17.28
C ARG A 14 22.65 30.09 16.80
N THR A 15 23.60 29.20 17.11
CA THR A 15 23.54 27.78 16.75
C THR A 15 22.46 27.03 17.53
N LYS A 16 22.03 27.53 18.71
CA LYS A 16 20.95 26.92 19.51
C LYS A 16 19.54 27.22 19.00
N LYS A 17 19.40 28.13 18.03
CA LYS A 17 18.11 28.58 17.51
C LYS A 17 17.88 28.21 16.06
N VAL A 18 18.52 27.14 15.58
CA VAL A 18 18.14 26.52 14.31
C VAL A 18 16.88 25.69 14.60
N PRO A 19 15.72 25.98 13.97
CA PRO A 19 14.58 25.09 14.05
C PRO A 19 15.05 23.71 13.57
N LYS A 20 14.88 22.69 14.41
CA LYS A 20 15.19 21.30 14.07
C LYS A 20 14.53 21.03 12.72
N ALA A 21 15.33 20.83 11.68
CA ALA A 21 14.82 20.45 10.38
C ALA A 21 13.91 19.22 10.61
N PRO A 22 12.66 19.23 10.13
CA PRO A 22 11.79 18.09 10.31
C PRO A 22 12.51 16.87 9.75
N ASP A 23 12.48 15.79 10.52
CA ASP A 23 13.15 14.54 10.23
C ASP A 23 12.67 14.02 8.87
N ALA A 24 13.43 14.28 7.81
CA ALA A 24 13.09 13.91 6.42
C ALA A 24 12.98 12.39 6.24
N SER A 25 13.34 11.62 7.28
CA SER A 25 13.18 10.17 7.35
C SER A 25 11.71 9.71 7.56
N LYS A 26 10.79 10.60 7.96
CA LYS A 26 9.37 10.25 8.18
C LYS A 26 8.46 10.42 6.96
N ALA A 27 9.00 10.79 5.81
CA ALA A 27 8.20 11.09 4.62
C ALA A 27 8.63 10.27 3.40
N ARG A 28 8.44 8.94 3.44
CA ARG A 28 8.09 8.15 2.24
C ARG A 28 7.60 6.74 2.58
N VAL A 29 6.30 6.56 2.88
CA VAL A 29 5.67 5.25 2.62
C VAL A 29 5.55 5.16 1.10
N ARG A 30 6.55 4.55 0.46
CA ARG A 30 6.53 4.32 -0.99
C ARG A 30 5.77 3.02 -1.25
N THR A 31 4.45 3.11 -1.34
CA THR A 31 3.61 1.97 -1.68
C THR A 31 3.39 1.88 -3.17
N GLU A 32 4.04 0.88 -3.77
CA GLU A 32 3.84 0.28 -5.09
C GLU A 32 4.99 -0.72 -5.24
N PRO A 33 4.85 -1.96 -5.77
CA PRO A 33 3.73 -2.53 -6.50
C PRO A 33 3.29 -3.93 -6.00
N ILE A 34 2.13 -4.39 -6.46
CA ILE A 34 1.77 -5.81 -6.40
C ILE A 34 2.25 -6.44 -7.71
N ARG A 35 3.26 -7.32 -7.64
CA ARG A 35 3.69 -8.19 -8.75
C ARG A 35 3.31 -9.61 -8.38
N VAL A 36 2.26 -10.12 -9.03
CA VAL A 36 1.76 -11.47 -8.79
C VAL A 36 1.69 -12.18 -10.12
N THR A 37 2.32 -13.35 -10.17
CA THR A 37 2.14 -14.30 -11.28
C THR A 37 1.12 -15.32 -10.81
N LEU A 38 0.08 -15.52 -11.63
CA LEU A 38 -0.96 -16.52 -11.38
C LEU A 38 -0.91 -17.55 -12.49
N ASP A 39 -0.79 -18.82 -12.10
CA ASP A 39 -0.91 -19.94 -13.03
C ASP A 39 -2.40 -20.19 -13.30
N LEU A 40 -2.88 -19.59 -14.40
CA LEU A 40 -4.25 -19.74 -14.85
C LEU A 40 -4.27 -20.59 -16.12
N LYS A 41 -5.19 -21.56 -16.17
CA LYS A 41 -5.51 -22.21 -17.45
C LYS A 41 -6.06 -21.15 -18.42
N PRO A 42 -5.89 -21.32 -19.74
CA PRO A 42 -6.36 -20.34 -20.72
C PRO A 42 -7.84 -19.96 -20.56
N LYS A 43 -8.69 -20.93 -20.21
CA LYS A 43 -10.12 -20.72 -19.93
C LYS A 43 -10.34 -19.79 -18.72
N GLN A 44 -9.64 -20.02 -17.62
CA GLN A 44 -9.74 -19.22 -16.40
C GLN A 44 -9.28 -17.78 -16.64
N HIS A 45 -8.19 -17.60 -17.39
CA HIS A 45 -7.72 -16.26 -17.77
C HIS A 45 -8.77 -15.52 -18.63
N ALA A 46 -9.38 -16.20 -19.61
CA ALA A 46 -10.42 -15.60 -20.45
C ALA A 46 -11.67 -15.21 -19.64
N GLU A 47 -12.11 -16.07 -18.72
CA GLU A 47 -13.24 -15.79 -17.82
C GLU A 47 -12.95 -14.58 -16.92
N LEU A 48 -11.76 -14.51 -16.32
CA LEU A 48 -11.34 -13.39 -15.49
C LEU A 48 -11.30 -12.07 -16.28
N LYS A 49 -10.78 -12.09 -17.51
CA LYS A 49 -10.78 -10.92 -18.39
C LYS A 49 -12.18 -10.47 -18.78
N ARG A 50 -13.10 -11.40 -19.04
CA ARG A 50 -14.52 -11.09 -19.31
C ARG A 50 -15.18 -10.43 -18.10
N TRP A 51 -14.91 -10.95 -16.90
CA TRP A 51 -15.41 -10.36 -15.66
C TRP A 51 -14.92 -8.93 -15.49
N CYS A 52 -13.62 -8.65 -15.68
CA CYS A 52 -13.08 -7.28 -15.64
C CYS A 52 -13.80 -6.34 -16.61
N ASN A 53 -14.08 -6.80 -17.83
CA ASN A 53 -14.77 -5.99 -18.82
C ASN A 53 -16.23 -5.70 -18.41
N GLY A 54 -16.93 -6.69 -17.86
CA GLY A 54 -18.28 -6.50 -17.31
C GLY A 54 -18.29 -5.50 -16.15
N ALA A 55 -17.37 -5.66 -15.21
CA ALA A 55 -17.21 -4.76 -14.08
C ALA A 55 -16.92 -3.31 -14.52
N ALA A 56 -16.15 -3.11 -15.60
CA ALA A 56 -15.91 -1.78 -16.15
C ALA A 56 -17.21 -1.12 -16.64
N VAL A 57 -18.06 -1.89 -17.32
CA VAL A 57 -19.39 -1.42 -17.76
C VAL A 57 -20.26 -1.07 -16.55
N ASP A 58 -20.34 -1.97 -15.57
CA ASP A 58 -21.21 -1.81 -14.39
C ASP A 58 -20.80 -0.60 -13.53
N THR A 59 -19.50 -0.34 -13.43
CA THR A 59 -18.95 0.78 -12.65
C THR A 59 -18.82 2.08 -13.44
N GLY A 60 -19.06 2.05 -14.76
CA GLY A 60 -18.83 3.19 -15.65
C GLY A 60 -17.36 3.59 -15.78
N LEU A 61 -16.42 2.70 -15.40
CA LEU A 61 -15.00 2.93 -15.55
C LEU A 61 -14.56 2.60 -16.98
N PRO A 62 -13.55 3.31 -17.53
CA PRO A 62 -13.04 3.00 -18.86
C PRO A 62 -12.42 1.60 -18.93
N GLU A 63 -11.79 1.17 -17.85
CA GLU A 63 -11.26 -0.19 -17.69
C GLU A 63 -11.16 -0.57 -16.22
N VAL A 64 -11.22 -1.88 -15.95
CA VAL A 64 -10.91 -2.47 -14.63
C VAL A 64 -9.65 -3.31 -14.79
N ALA A 65 -8.52 -2.75 -14.35
CA ALA A 65 -7.25 -3.45 -14.35
C ALA A 65 -7.19 -4.49 -13.21
N LEU A 66 -6.52 -5.62 -13.47
CA LEU A 66 -6.46 -6.73 -12.50
C LEU A 66 -5.65 -6.38 -11.25
N ALA A 67 -4.61 -5.56 -11.37
CA ALA A 67 -3.78 -5.18 -10.22
C ALA A 67 -4.57 -4.40 -9.14
N PRO A 68 -5.38 -3.39 -9.48
CA PRO A 68 -6.35 -2.79 -8.55
C PRO A 68 -7.30 -3.80 -7.92
N VAL A 69 -7.86 -4.73 -8.69
CA VAL A 69 -8.77 -5.76 -8.18
C VAL A 69 -8.09 -6.63 -7.12
N LEU A 70 -6.87 -7.10 -7.39
CA LEU A 70 -6.10 -7.90 -6.43
C LEU A 70 -5.78 -7.12 -5.14
N ARG A 71 -5.54 -5.81 -5.25
CA ARG A 71 -5.34 -4.96 -4.07
C ARG A 71 -6.60 -4.88 -3.23
N ILE A 72 -7.75 -4.62 -3.85
CA ILE A 72 -9.05 -4.57 -3.18
C ILE A 72 -9.38 -5.93 -2.54
N LEU A 73 -9.13 -7.04 -3.24
CA LEU A 73 -9.32 -8.37 -2.66
C LEU A 73 -8.45 -8.60 -1.42
N GLY A 74 -7.20 -8.11 -1.42
CA GLY A 74 -6.34 -8.14 -0.25
C GLY A 74 -6.89 -7.32 0.92
N GLU A 75 -7.42 -6.13 0.63
CA GLU A 75 -8.07 -5.29 1.64
C GLU A 75 -9.31 -6.00 2.22
N LEU A 76 -10.19 -6.55 1.37
CA LEU A 76 -11.38 -7.30 1.79
C LEU A 76 -11.04 -8.54 2.62
N LEU A 77 -9.95 -9.25 2.30
CA LEU A 77 -9.50 -10.41 3.07
C LEU A 77 -9.00 -10.06 4.48
N THR A 78 -8.63 -8.78 4.69
CA THR A 78 -8.06 -8.30 5.95
C THR A 78 -8.97 -7.33 6.69
N ASP A 79 -10.20 -7.10 6.20
CA ASP A 79 -11.14 -6.20 6.84
C ASP A 79 -11.66 -6.82 8.15
N PRO A 80 -11.37 -6.23 9.33
CA PRO A 80 -11.86 -6.76 10.59
C PRO A 80 -13.37 -6.60 10.78
N LYS A 81 -14.03 -5.77 9.96
CA LYS A 81 -15.47 -5.51 10.05
C LYS A 81 -16.30 -6.46 9.20
N ASP A 82 -15.73 -6.99 8.12
CA ASP A 82 -16.37 -7.95 7.24
C ASP A 82 -15.45 -9.13 6.97
N THR A 83 -15.70 -10.23 7.68
CA THR A 83 -14.92 -11.45 7.57
C THR A 83 -15.48 -12.43 6.55
N SER A 84 -16.60 -12.12 5.88
CA SER A 84 -17.31 -13.06 5.02
C SER A 84 -16.45 -13.60 3.88
N VAL A 85 -15.68 -12.72 3.22
CA VAL A 85 -14.75 -13.08 2.15
C VAL A 85 -13.60 -13.95 2.69
N ALA A 86 -13.05 -13.58 3.85
CA ALA A 86 -11.94 -14.30 4.47
C ALA A 86 -12.35 -15.73 4.88
N GLU A 87 -13.52 -15.89 5.51
CA GLU A 87 -14.04 -17.21 5.88
C GLU A 87 -14.35 -18.05 4.64
N ARG A 88 -14.96 -17.46 3.61
CA ARG A 88 -15.22 -18.19 2.36
C ARG A 88 -13.96 -18.70 1.68
N VAL A 89 -12.88 -17.90 1.70
CA VAL A 89 -11.59 -18.34 1.16
C VAL A 89 -10.98 -19.46 2.01
N LYS A 90 -11.07 -19.39 3.34
CA LYS A 90 -10.61 -20.47 4.23
C LYS A 90 -11.33 -21.79 3.94
N GLU A 91 -12.66 -21.77 3.79
CA GLU A 91 -13.45 -22.95 3.43
C GLU A 91 -12.93 -23.59 2.14
N ILE A 92 -12.81 -22.81 1.07
CA ILE A 92 -12.36 -23.31 -0.24
C ILE A 92 -10.92 -23.85 -0.17
N LEU A 93 -10.04 -23.21 0.62
CA LEU A 93 -8.68 -23.68 0.81
C LEU A 93 -8.64 -25.04 1.52
N THR A 94 -9.44 -25.23 2.56
CA THR A 94 -9.56 -26.50 3.27
C THR A 94 -10.10 -27.59 2.35
N GLU A 95 -11.19 -27.33 1.62
CA GLU A 95 -11.77 -28.28 0.66
C GLU A 95 -10.76 -28.72 -0.41
N ARG A 96 -9.95 -27.79 -0.91
CA ARG A 96 -8.92 -28.11 -1.92
C ARG A 96 -7.74 -28.87 -1.34
N ALA A 97 -7.38 -28.61 -0.07
CA ALA A 97 -6.32 -29.33 0.60
C ALA A 97 -6.71 -30.78 0.88
N GLU A 98 -7.99 -31.06 1.15
CA GLU A 98 -8.51 -32.42 1.36
C GLU A 98 -8.63 -33.24 0.06
N GLN A 99 -8.58 -32.59 -1.11
CA GLN A 99 -8.65 -33.23 -2.43
C GLN A 99 -7.28 -33.54 -3.05
N LEU A 100 -6.18 -33.18 -2.37
CA LEU A 100 -4.79 -33.46 -2.76
C LEU A 100 -4.24 -34.67 -2.00
#